data_AF-A0A447R9E2-F1
#
_entry.id   AF-A0A447R9E2-F1
#
_cell.length_a   1.000
_cell.length_b   1.000
_cell.length_c   1.000
_cell.angle_alpha   90.00
_cell.angle_beta   90.00
_cell.angle_gamma   90.00
#
_symmetry.space_group_name_H-M   'P 1'
#
loop_
_entity.id
_entity.type
_entity.pdbx_description
1 polymer ?
#
loop_
_entity_poly.entity_id
_entity_poly.type
_entity_poly.pdbx_seq_one_letter_code
_entity_poly.pdbx_strand_id
1 'polypeptide(L)'
;MKKVMLSALLLSLPLLGYAQERFSSPEAAASAFAAAVAGKSETQLTALLGDDWRQFLPPEGADPEAVARFNRDWREGHRIVQKIIRRT
;
A
#
# COMPACT_ATOMS: atom_id res chain seq x y z
N MET A 1 -15.71 -15.98 -46.43
CA MET A 1 -16.11 -15.33 -45.17
C MET A 1 -15.72 -16.22 -44.01
N LYS A 2 -14.98 -15.71 -43.01
CA LYS A 2 -14.86 -16.17 -41.60
C LYS A 2 -13.62 -15.53 -40.97
N LYS A 3 -13.62 -14.20 -40.91
CA LYS A 3 -12.64 -13.38 -40.16
C LYS A 3 -13.31 -12.88 -38.87
N VAL A 4 -13.83 -13.75 -38.01
CA VAL A 4 -14.47 -13.31 -36.74
C VAL A 4 -14.60 -14.49 -35.78
N MET A 5 -13.50 -15.06 -35.27
CA MET A 5 -13.59 -16.06 -34.18
C MET A 5 -12.34 -16.08 -33.29
N LEU A 6 -11.63 -14.94 -33.17
CA LEU A 6 -10.52 -14.82 -32.20
C LEU A 6 -10.73 -13.67 -31.18
N SER A 7 -11.86 -12.98 -31.26
CA SER A 7 -12.13 -11.77 -30.48
C SER A 7 -12.86 -12.03 -29.16
N ALA A 8 -13.50 -13.20 -29.01
CA ALA A 8 -14.38 -13.48 -27.88
C ALA A 8 -13.66 -14.02 -26.62
N LEU A 9 -12.41 -14.48 -26.74
CA LEU A 9 -11.68 -15.09 -25.62
C LEU A 9 -10.81 -14.10 -24.82
N LEU A 10 -10.63 -12.86 -25.31
CA LEU A 10 -9.78 -11.85 -24.67
C LEU A 10 -10.51 -10.98 -23.62
N LEU A 11 -11.83 -11.14 -23.45
CA LEU A 11 -12.64 -10.30 -22.54
C LEU A 11 -12.72 -10.82 -21.09
N SER A 12 -12.11 -11.95 -20.77
CA SER A 12 -12.22 -12.59 -19.45
C SER A 12 -10.94 -12.57 -18.61
N LEU A 13 -9.90 -11.84 -19.01
CA LEU A 13 -8.77 -11.61 -18.11
C LEU A 13 -9.15 -10.49 -17.13
N PRO A 14 -9.35 -10.77 -15.82
CA PRO A 14 -9.30 -9.70 -14.85
C PRO A 14 -7.91 -9.09 -14.97
N LEU A 15 -7.86 -7.80 -15.32
CA LEU A 15 -6.67 -6.98 -15.15
C LEU A 15 -6.42 -6.94 -13.65
N LEU A 16 -5.66 -7.91 -13.16
CA LEU A 16 -5.25 -7.95 -11.79
C LEU A 16 -4.20 -6.85 -11.60
N GLY A 17 -4.67 -5.63 -11.36
CA GLY A 17 -3.86 -4.54 -10.86
C GLY A 17 -3.42 -4.89 -9.45
N TYR A 18 -2.32 -5.65 -9.34
CA TYR A 18 -1.71 -6.03 -8.07
C TYR A 18 -0.72 -4.94 -7.64
N ALA A 19 -1.21 -3.75 -7.30
CA ALA A 19 -0.35 -2.71 -6.71
C ALA A 19 -0.49 -2.63 -5.18
N GLN A 20 -1.32 -3.49 -4.57
CA GLN A 20 -1.63 -3.40 -3.15
C GLN A 20 -1.58 -4.79 -2.52
N GLU A 21 -0.56 -5.02 -1.69
CA GLU A 21 -0.42 -6.23 -0.89
C GLU A 21 -1.72 -6.46 -0.06
N ARG A 22 -2.26 -7.69 -0.12
CA ARG A 22 -3.50 -8.04 0.58
C ARG A 22 -3.21 -8.42 2.01
N PHE A 23 -3.73 -7.62 2.94
CA PHE A 23 -3.62 -7.89 4.38
C PHE A 23 -4.89 -8.54 4.93
N SER A 24 -4.70 -9.46 5.88
CA SER A 24 -5.79 -10.12 6.61
C SER A 24 -6.46 -9.21 7.64
N SER A 25 -5.81 -8.12 8.06
CA SER A 25 -6.38 -7.08 8.93
C SER A 25 -5.74 -5.70 8.70
N PRO A 26 -6.41 -4.61 9.12
CA PRO A 26 -5.81 -3.28 9.12
C PRO A 26 -4.52 -3.17 9.94
N GLU A 27 -4.46 -3.88 11.08
CA GLU A 27 -3.30 -3.93 11.95
C GLU A 27 -2.10 -4.59 11.25
N ALA A 28 -2.34 -5.63 10.46
CA ALA A 28 -1.30 -6.30 9.68
C ALA A 28 -0.71 -5.36 8.62
N ALA A 29 -1.57 -4.60 7.93
CA ALA A 29 -1.13 -3.59 6.96
C ALA A 29 -0.28 -2.50 7.63
N ALA A 30 -0.74 -1.98 8.77
CA ALA A 30 -0.03 -0.94 9.49
C ALA A 30 1.32 -1.44 10.06
N SER A 31 1.39 -2.69 10.53
CA SER A 31 2.63 -3.31 10.98
C SER A 31 3.63 -3.52 9.85
N ALA A 32 3.18 -3.96 8.67
CA ALA A 32 4.03 -4.11 7.50
C ALA A 32 4.60 -2.75 7.04
N PHE A 33 3.78 -1.70 7.05
CA PHE A 33 4.24 -0.34 6.80
C PHE A 33 5.30 0.12 7.80
N ALA A 34 5.07 -0.08 9.10
CA ALA A 34 6.04 0.30 10.12
C ALA A 34 7.38 -0.46 9.97
N ALA A 35 7.33 -1.74 9.61
CA ALA A 35 8.53 -2.53 9.30
C ALA A 35 9.29 -1.99 8.08
N ALA A 36 8.58 -1.62 7.01
CA ALA A 36 9.17 -1.04 5.81
C ALA A 36 9.85 0.31 6.10
N VAL A 37 9.23 1.16 6.94
CA VAL A 37 9.80 2.44 7.40
C VAL A 37 11.04 2.21 8.27
N ALA A 38 10.98 1.30 9.23
CA ALA A 38 12.12 0.97 10.09
C ALA A 38 13.31 0.41 9.30
N GLY A 39 13.04 -0.41 8.28
CA GLY A 39 14.04 -0.97 7.38
C GLY A 39 14.48 -0.03 6.24
N LYS A 40 13.90 1.19 6.15
CA LYS A 40 14.12 2.14 5.03
C LYS A 40 14.00 1.47 3.64
N SER A 41 13.08 0.53 3.52
CA SER A 41 12.99 -0.34 2.35
C SER A 41 12.01 0.21 1.34
N GLU A 42 12.53 0.88 0.32
CA GLU A 42 11.71 1.43 -0.76
C GLU A 42 10.95 0.34 -1.53
N THR A 43 11.55 -0.84 -1.72
CA THR A 43 10.89 -1.98 -2.35
C THR A 43 9.64 -2.42 -1.58
N GLN A 44 9.71 -2.49 -0.26
CA GLN A 44 8.56 -2.84 0.56
C GLN A 44 7.52 -1.71 0.54
N LEU A 45 7.95 -0.45 0.60
CA LEU A 45 7.02 0.68 0.48
C LEU A 45 6.29 0.68 -0.86
N THR A 46 6.97 0.40 -1.97
CA THR A 46 6.35 0.25 -3.29
C THR A 46 5.36 -0.90 -3.33
N ALA A 47 5.68 -2.05 -2.73
CA ALA A 47 4.76 -3.20 -2.68
C ALA A 47 3.50 -2.92 -1.82
N LEU A 48 3.66 -2.13 -0.76
CA LEU A 48 2.58 -1.79 0.18
C LEU A 48 1.66 -0.68 -0.34
N LEU A 49 2.25 0.36 -0.92
CA LEU A 49 1.59 1.62 -1.24
C LEU A 49 1.36 1.84 -2.75
N GLY A 50 1.91 0.96 -3.59
CA GLY A 50 1.88 1.04 -5.05
C GLY A 50 2.99 1.89 -5.64
N ASP A 51 3.20 1.83 -6.96
CA ASP A 51 4.33 2.45 -7.65
C ASP A 51 4.43 3.98 -7.45
N ASP A 52 3.30 4.66 -7.36
CA ASP A 52 3.23 6.12 -7.22
C ASP A 52 3.22 6.60 -5.76
N TRP A 53 3.67 5.78 -4.79
CA TRP A 53 3.60 6.13 -3.38
C TRP A 53 4.34 7.41 -2.99
N ARG A 54 5.35 7.80 -3.78
CA ARG A 54 6.10 9.06 -3.62
C ARG A 54 5.25 10.32 -3.87
N GLN A 55 4.00 10.20 -4.31
CA GLN A 55 3.06 11.33 -4.32
C GLN A 55 2.55 11.69 -2.92
N PHE A 56 2.61 10.74 -1.98
CA PHE A 56 2.11 10.90 -0.61
C PHE A 56 3.21 11.21 0.40
N LEU A 57 4.47 10.95 0.04
CA LEU A 57 5.65 11.16 0.87
C LEU A 57 6.65 12.07 0.14
N PRO A 58 7.51 12.81 0.87
CA PRO A 58 8.46 13.72 0.23
C PRO A 58 9.37 12.98 -0.77
N PRO A 59 9.55 13.50 -2.01
CA PRO A 59 10.35 12.83 -3.04
C PRO A 59 11.84 12.79 -2.68
N GLU A 60 12.33 13.74 -1.88
CA GLU A 60 13.67 13.72 -1.28
C GLU A 60 13.88 12.61 -0.24
N GLY A 61 12.82 11.87 0.13
CA GLY A 61 12.82 10.87 1.18
C GLY A 61 12.37 11.44 2.53
N ALA A 62 11.99 10.55 3.44
CA ALA A 62 11.57 10.96 4.79
C ALA A 62 12.76 11.48 5.59
N ASP A 63 12.57 12.62 6.27
CA ASP A 63 13.53 13.18 7.24
C ASP A 63 13.93 12.08 8.25
N PRO A 64 15.25 11.80 8.44
CA PRO A 64 15.71 10.83 9.42
C PRO A 64 15.15 11.05 10.83
N GLU A 65 14.94 12.30 11.24
CA GLU A 65 14.33 12.62 12.54
C GLU A 65 12.85 12.23 12.58
N ALA A 66 12.11 12.47 11.50
CA ALA A 66 10.70 12.07 11.39
C ALA A 66 10.56 10.53 11.43
N VAL A 67 11.45 9.81 10.74
CA VAL A 67 11.50 8.34 10.77
C VAL A 67 11.83 7.84 12.18
N ALA A 68 12.82 8.43 12.84
CA ALA A 68 13.19 8.06 14.21
C ALA A 68 12.05 8.32 15.20
N ARG A 69 11.36 9.46 15.06
CA ARG A 69 10.19 9.83 15.85
C ARG A 69 9.04 8.84 15.64
N PHE A 70 8.71 8.53 14.38
CA PHE A 70 7.69 7.53 14.06
C PHE A 70 8.02 6.18 14.69
N ASN A 71 9.24 5.66 14.52
CA ASN A 71 9.64 4.35 15.04
C ASN A 71 9.59 4.30 16.58
N ARG A 72 9.98 5.39 17.25
CA ARG A 72 9.89 5.48 18.71
C ARG A 72 8.44 5.44 19.16
N ASP A 73 7.59 6.29 18.60
CA ASP A 73 6.19 6.42 19.02
C ASP A 73 5.40 5.13 18.67
N TRP A 74 5.71 4.50 17.53
CA TRP A 74 5.14 3.21 17.13
C TRP A 74 5.40 2.09 18.14
N ARG A 75 6.60 2.09 18.74
CA ARG A 75 7.01 1.12 19.78
C ARG A 75 6.30 1.35 21.11
N GLU A 76 6.01 2.59 21.46
CA GLU A 76 5.22 2.92 22.67
C GLU A 76 3.78 2.41 22.55
N GLY A 77 3.18 2.55 21.36
CA GLY A 77 1.90 1.92 21.07
C GLY A 77 1.21 2.50 19.84
N HIS A 78 0.42 1.65 19.19
CA HIS A 78 -0.38 2.01 18.02
C HIS A 78 -1.78 1.39 18.13
N ARG A 79 -2.78 2.05 17.56
CA ARG A 79 -4.16 1.55 17.51
C ARG A 79 -4.83 2.01 16.23
N ILE A 80 -5.49 1.07 15.55
CA ILE A 80 -6.36 1.39 14.42
C ILE A 80 -7.72 1.84 14.95
N VAL A 81 -8.18 3.00 14.48
CA VAL A 81 -9.50 3.53 14.83
C VAL A 81 -10.36 3.55 13.57
N GLN A 82 -11.34 2.65 13.51
CA GLN A 82 -12.31 2.65 12.42
C GLN A 82 -13.35 3.75 12.63
N LYS A 83 -13.26 4.81 11.83
CA LYS A 83 -14.26 5.87 11.81
C LYS A 83 -15.37 5.51 10.82
N ILE A 84 -16.50 5.01 11.33
CA ILE A 84 -17.69 4.82 10.52
C ILE A 84 -18.27 6.21 10.22
N ILE A 85 -18.03 6.71 9.01
CA ILE A 85 -18.67 7.94 8.54
C ILE A 85 -20.12 7.58 8.19
N ARG A 86 -21.06 7.89 9.08
CA ARG A 86 -22.48 7.85 8.73
C ARG A 86 -22.77 9.02 7.80
N ARG A 87 -22.92 8.76 6.51
CA ARG A 87 -23.52 9.73 5.58
C ARG A 87 -24.97 9.91 6.02
N THR A 88 -25.30 11.12 6.44
CA THR A 88 -26.68 11.57 6.70
C THR A 88 -27.15 12.30 5.46
#